data_AF-A0A6L6ECQ7-F1
#
_entry.id   AF-A0A6L6ECQ7-F1
#
_cell.length_a   1.000
_cell.length_b   1.000
_cell.length_c   1.000
_cell.angle_alpha   90.00
_cell.angle_beta   90.00
_cell.angle_gamma   90.00
#
_symmetry.space_group_name_H-M   'P 1'
#
loop_
_entity.id
_entity.type
_entity.pdbx_description
1 polymer ?
#
loop_
_entity_poly.entity_id
_entity_poly.type
_entity_poly.pdbx_seq_one_letter_code
_entity_poly.pdbx_strand_id
1 'polypeptide(L)' 'MAAKIRLARMGKIRTPHYRIVVADSRAARNSRAIEEIGRYS' A
#
# COMPACT_ATOMS: atom_id res chain seq x y z
N MET A 1 16.31 7.76 0.19
CA MET A 1 15.58 6.74 -0.57
C MET A 1 15.59 5.52 0.33
N ALA A 2 14.43 5.11 0.81
CA ALA A 2 14.30 4.05 1.82
C ALA A 2 12.99 3.32 1.59
N ALA A 3 13.08 2.04 1.22
CA ALA A 3 11.92 1.18 1.05
C ALA A 3 11.29 0.89 2.41
N LYS A 4 9.96 0.90 2.45
CA LYS A 4 9.17 0.50 3.61
C LYS A 4 8.05 -0.43 3.16
N ILE A 5 7.74 -1.41 4.00
CA ILE A 5 6.52 -2.21 3.87
C ILE A 5 5.39 -1.38 4.48
N ARG A 6 4.31 -1.15 3.73
CA ARG A 6 3.17 -0.36 4.20
C ARG A 6 1.86 -0.84 3.58
N LEU A 7 0.74 -0.37 4.14
CA LEU A 7 -0.60 -0.66 3.64
C LEU A 7 -1.06 0.40 2.64
N ALA A 8 -1.43 -0.02 1.43
CA ALA A 8 -2.14 0.81 0.47
C ALA A 8 -3.66 0.62 0.64
N ARG A 9 -4.38 1.72 0.91
CA ARG A 9 -5.81 1.67 1.20
C ARG A 9 -6.63 1.64 -0.09
N MET A 10 -7.51 0.66 -0.17
CA MET A 10 -8.47 0.38 -1.23
C MET A 10 -9.88 0.18 -0.63
N GLY A 11 -10.86 -0.06 -1.50
CA GLY A 11 -12.25 -0.29 -1.10
C GLY A 11 -13.08 1.00 -1.04
N LYS A 12 -14.34 0.86 -0.61
CA LYS A 12 -15.28 1.98 -0.54
C LYS A 12 -15.34 2.53 0.89
N ILE A 13 -16.14 3.58 1.07
CA ILE A 13 -16.50 4.07 2.41
C ILE A 13 -17.12 2.89 3.19
N ARG A 14 -16.70 2.70 4.46
CA ARG A 14 -17.13 1.61 5.36
C ARG A 14 -16.82 0.17 4.89
N THR A 15 -16.02 0.00 3.84
CA THR A 15 -15.53 -1.31 3.36
C THR A 15 -14.05 -1.20 3.02
N PRO A 16 -13.17 -1.05 4.03
CA PRO A 16 -11.74 -0.89 3.78
C PRO A 16 -11.14 -2.22 3.33
N HIS A 17 -10.28 -2.16 2.33
CA HIS A 17 -9.38 -3.27 1.98
C HIS A 17 -7.97 -2.71 1.86
N TYR A 18 -6.97 -3.49 2.21
CA TYR A 18 -5.59 -3.05 2.18
C TYR A 18 -4.74 -4.00 1.35
N ARG A 19 -3.77 -3.44 0.63
CA ARG A 19 -2.69 -4.19 0.00
C ARG A 19 -1.41 -3.96 0.78
N ILE A 20 -0.67 -5.03 1.04
CA ILE A 20 0.64 -4.96 1.65
C ILE A 20 1.64 -4.73 0.52
N VAL A 21 2.29 -3.57 0.52
CA VAL A 21 3.17 -3.13 -0.57
C VAL A 21 4.53 -2.68 -0.07
N VAL A 22 5.56 -2.87 -0.89
CA VAL A 22 6.89 -2.29 -0.70
C VAL A 22 6.98 -1.02 -1.54
N ALA A 23 7.24 0.12 -0.91
CA ALA A 23 7.38 1.41 -1.60
C ALA A 23 8.38 2.33 -0.89
N ASP A 24 8.94 3.30 -1.62
CA ASP A 24 9.76 4.34 -0.98
C ASP A 24 8.91 5.15 0.00
N SER A 25 9.50 5.50 1.14
CA SER A 25 8.93 6.36 2.18
C SER A 25 8.36 7.70 1.69
N ARG A 26 8.89 8.27 0.60
CA ARG A 26 8.44 9.56 0.04
C ARG A 26 7.33 9.42 -0.98
N ALA A 27 7.01 8.19 -1.41
CA ALA A 27 5.98 7.93 -2.39
C ALA A 27 4.58 8.07 -1.76
N ALA A 28 3.63 8.65 -2.53
CA ALA A 28 2.25 8.82 -2.07
C ALA A 28 1.60 7.47 -1.71
N ARG A 29 0.62 7.48 -0.79
CA ARG A 29 0.09 6.25 -0.18
C ARG A 29 -0.39 5.20 -1.20
N ASN A 30 -1.04 5.64 -2.27
CA ASN A 30 -1.64 4.74 -3.26
C ASN A 30 -0.96 4.84 -4.64
N SER A 31 0.27 5.37 -4.72
CA SER A 31 1.04 5.41 -5.97
C SER A 31 1.55 4.02 -6.37
N ARG A 32 2.16 3.93 -7.54
CA ARG A 32 2.85 2.72 -8.00
C ARG A 32 3.84 2.23 -6.93
N ALA A 33 3.62 1.00 -6.46
CA ALA A 33 4.52 0.31 -5.56
C ALA A 33 5.69 -0.31 -6.34
N ILE A 34 6.78 -0.64 -5.64
CA ILE A 34 7.86 -1.47 -6.18
C ILE A 34 7.32 -2.89 -6.38
N GLU A 35 6.64 -3.42 -5.35
CA GLU A 35 6.06 -4.76 -5.35
C GLU A 35 4.84 -4.84 -4.41
N GLU A 36 3.84 -5.64 -4.77
CA GLU A 36 2.70 -6.01 -3.91
C GLU A 36 2.95 -7.41 -3.36
N ILE A 37 3.13 -7.53 -2.04
CA ILE A 37 3.50 -8.79 -1.39
C ILE A 37 2.31 -9.51 -0.74
N GLY A 38 1.15 -8.86 -0.68
CA GLY A 38 -0.05 -9.48 -0.12
C GLY A 38 -1.25 -8.57 -0.01
N ARG A 39 -2.32 -9.12 0.55
CA ARG A 39 -3.59 -8.44 0.78
C ARG A 39 -4.02 -8.65 2.22
N TYR A 40 -4.63 -7.61 2.79
CA TYR A 40 -5.23 -7.62 4.11
C TYR A 40 -6.66 -7.09 3.97
N SER A 41 -7.65 -7.95 4.16
CA SER A 41 -9.07 -7.65 4.00
C SER A 41 -9.68 -7.10 5.27
#